data_AF-A0A550CR84-F1
#
_entry.id   AF-A0A550CR84-F1
#
_cell.length_a   1.000
_cell.length_b   1.000
_cell.length_c   1.000
_cell.angle_alpha   90.00
_cell.angle_beta   90.00
_cell.angle_gamma   90.00
#
_symmetry.space_group_name_H-M   'P 1'
#
loop_
_entity.id
_entity.type
_entity.pdbx_description
1 polymer ?
#
loop_
_entity_poly.entity_id
_entity_poly.type
_entity_poly.pdbx_seq_one_letter_code
_entity_poly.pdbx_strand_id
1 'polypeptide(L)'
;MHRRQDERVSAVLNDWDLAIGIDAVALQIHRGSGTTPFMAMDLLTPRAMRGAVSMRGAVRHLYHHDLEAIIWVFVWIMCCYNEGKRRRVTPQEVVEWTVQGPNAGKHRFSASFNQSFAAPSWAVEFPLAILLVDHIQDKQRAREKAVTLARTFGRIQPEETDEPEKVWNKHWAIVKDICGHKSLPQLHYIVELIPQDAIYRRFTYSCFE
;
A
#
# COMPACT_ATOMS: atom_id res chain seq x y z
N MET A 1 -7.06 18.33 -4.32
CA MET A 1 -8.34 18.06 -5.00
C MET A 1 -8.49 19.10 -6.09
N HIS A 2 -8.63 18.69 -7.35
CA HIS A 2 -8.83 19.61 -8.46
C HIS A 2 -10.25 19.41 -8.99
N ARG A 3 -11.07 20.47 -8.95
CA ARG A 3 -12.39 20.46 -9.56
C ARG A 3 -12.20 20.91 -11.01
N ARG A 4 -12.49 20.01 -11.95
CA ARG A 4 -12.51 20.36 -13.37
C ARG A 4 -13.74 21.22 -13.68
N GLN A 5 -13.71 21.96 -14.78
CA GLN A 5 -14.82 22.82 -15.22
C GLN A 5 -16.12 22.04 -15.50
N ASP A 6 -16.03 20.72 -15.70
CA ASP A 6 -17.16 19.80 -15.93
C ASP A 6 -17.78 19.27 -14.63
N GLU A 7 -17.53 19.92 -13.49
CA GLU A 7 -17.92 19.52 -12.12
C GLU A 7 -17.37 18.16 -11.64
N ARG A 8 -16.56 17.46 -12.45
CA ARG A 8 -15.92 16.22 -12.02
C ARG A 8 -14.83 16.51 -11.00
N VAL A 9 -14.92 15.84 -9.87
CA VAL A 9 -13.88 15.83 -8.84
C VAL A 9 -12.76 14.90 -9.31
N SER A 10 -11.55 15.45 -9.46
CA SER A 10 -10.34 14.66 -9.65
C SER A 10 -9.50 14.66 -8.38
N ALA A 11 -9.15 13.47 -7.90
CA ALA A 11 -8.08 13.31 -6.92
C ALA A 11 -6.74 13.65 -7.60
N VAL A 12 -5.84 14.31 -6.87
CA VAL A 12 -4.50 14.67 -7.34
C VAL A 12 -3.53 14.18 -6.28
N LEU A 13 -2.58 13.34 -6.68
CA LEU A 13 -1.44 12.98 -5.84
C LEU A 13 -0.44 14.14 -5.87
N ASN A 14 -0.20 14.74 -4.71
CA ASN A 14 0.70 15.87 -4.51
C ASN A 14 1.84 15.50 -3.57
N ASP A 15 2.69 16.47 -3.25
CA ASP A 15 3.75 16.35 -2.23
C ASP A 15 4.85 15.35 -2.62
N TRP A 16 5.54 15.67 -3.71
CA TRP A 16 6.64 14.87 -4.29
C TRP A 16 8.02 15.29 -3.78
N ASP A 17 8.10 16.13 -2.74
CA ASP A 17 9.36 16.66 -2.19
C ASP A 17 10.23 15.57 -1.52
N LEU A 18 9.60 14.49 -1.05
CA LEU A 18 10.25 13.29 -0.51
C LEU A 18 10.44 12.17 -1.55
N ALA A 19 10.13 12.41 -2.83
CA ALA A 19 10.32 11.40 -3.87
C ALA A 19 11.83 11.12 -4.08
N ILE A 20 12.20 9.84 -4.02
CA ILE A 20 13.57 9.38 -4.25
C ILE A 20 13.70 8.70 -5.61
N GLY A 21 14.86 8.88 -6.26
CA GLY A 21 15.20 8.17 -7.49
C GLY A 21 15.37 6.66 -7.26
N ILE A 22 15.13 5.85 -8.31
CA ILE A 22 15.14 4.37 -8.30
C ILE A 22 16.49 3.79 -7.84
N ASP A 23 17.58 4.50 -8.10
CA ASP A 23 18.95 4.11 -7.77
C ASP A 23 19.48 4.71 -6.46
N ALA A 24 18.67 5.54 -5.80
CA ALA A 24 19.01 6.01 -4.47
C ALA A 24 18.78 4.85 -3.49
N VAL A 25 19.84 4.40 -2.82
CA VAL A 25 19.68 3.67 -1.55
C VAL A 25 18.85 4.61 -0.69
N ALA A 26 17.63 4.19 -0.37
CA ALA A 26 16.70 5.02 0.39
C ALA A 26 17.40 5.46 1.68
N LEU A 27 17.93 6.67 1.69
CA LEU A 27 18.28 7.40 2.91
C LEU A 27 16.92 7.74 3.49
N GLN A 28 16.38 6.73 4.16
CA GLN A 28 15.09 6.75 4.81
C GLN A 28 15.20 7.76 5.96
N ILE A 29 14.95 9.03 5.67
CA ILE A 29 14.78 10.08 6.68
C ILE A 29 13.41 9.83 7.33
N HIS A 30 13.30 8.73 8.09
CA HIS A 30 12.05 8.21 8.67
C HIS A 30 11.86 8.60 10.13
N ARG A 31 12.69 9.51 10.64
CA ARG A 31 12.49 10.03 11.98
C ARG A 31 11.44 11.15 11.94
N GLY A 32 10.18 10.75 12.06
CA GLY A 32 9.08 11.68 12.36
C GLY A 32 8.12 12.03 11.22
N SER A 33 8.19 11.36 10.06
CA SER A 33 7.15 11.55 9.04
C SER A 33 5.85 10.86 9.48
N GLY A 34 4.73 11.59 9.42
CA GLY A 34 3.38 11.06 9.68
C GLY A 34 2.94 9.96 8.69
N THR A 35 3.80 9.58 7.76
CA THR A 35 3.60 8.52 6.77
C THR A 35 3.95 7.13 7.28
N THR A 36 4.67 7.03 8.41
CA THR A 36 5.13 5.73 8.97
C THR A 36 4.02 4.69 9.08
N PRO A 37 2.78 5.00 9.53
CA PRO A 37 1.70 4.02 9.57
C PRO A 37 1.44 3.35 8.22
N PHE A 38 1.45 4.12 7.13
CA PHE A 38 1.05 3.67 5.80
C PHE A 38 2.14 2.89 5.07
N MET A 39 3.40 3.00 5.49
CA MET A 39 4.53 2.26 4.90
C MET A 39 4.29 0.75 4.85
N ALA A 40 4.83 0.09 3.82
CA ALA A 40 4.79 -1.37 3.72
C ALA A 40 5.40 -2.05 4.96
N MET A 41 4.85 -3.20 5.40
CA MET A 41 5.29 -3.82 6.66
C MET A 41 6.77 -4.24 6.64
N ASP A 42 7.32 -4.61 5.48
CA ASP A 42 8.73 -4.95 5.33
C ASP A 42 9.67 -3.76 5.68
N LEU A 43 9.20 -2.54 5.45
CA LEU A 43 9.90 -1.30 5.79
C LEU A 43 9.75 -0.91 7.27
N LEU A 44 8.80 -1.51 7.99
CA LEU A 44 8.53 -1.25 9.41
C LEU A 44 9.36 -2.14 10.35
N THR A 45 10.13 -3.09 9.80
CA THR A 45 10.95 -3.99 10.61
C THR A 45 12.07 -3.21 11.35
N PRO A 46 12.48 -3.65 12.56
CA PRO A 46 13.59 -3.01 13.25
C PRO A 46 14.89 -3.00 12.44
N ARG A 47 15.06 -3.97 11.53
CA ARG A 47 16.20 -4.03 10.60
C ARG A 47 16.11 -2.92 9.55
N ALA A 48 14.97 -2.75 8.88
CA ALA A 48 14.76 -1.67 7.92
C ALA A 48 14.94 -0.30 8.57
N MET A 49 14.30 -0.09 9.72
CA MET A 49 14.35 1.16 10.47
C MET A 49 15.75 1.49 11.03
N ARG A 50 16.60 0.48 11.31
CA ARG A 50 18.01 0.67 11.68
C ARG A 50 18.94 0.82 10.47
N GLY A 51 18.62 0.16 9.35
CA GLY A 51 19.33 0.30 8.08
C GLY A 51 19.25 1.72 7.50
N ALA A 52 18.22 2.48 7.88
CA ALA A 52 18.17 3.93 7.67
C ALA A 52 19.33 4.71 8.33
N VAL A 53 19.96 4.15 9.37
CA VAL A 53 21.08 4.76 10.12
C VAL A 53 22.44 4.20 9.67
N SER A 54 22.47 3.05 8.97
CA SER A 54 23.67 2.39 8.47
C SER A 54 23.38 1.72 7.13
N MET A 55 24.09 2.12 6.06
CA MET A 55 23.91 1.54 4.71
C MET A 55 24.02 0.00 4.69
N ARG A 56 24.66 -0.60 5.70
CA ARG A 56 24.77 -2.06 5.85
C ARG A 56 23.50 -2.62 6.49
N GLY A 57 22.43 -2.76 5.69
CA GLY A 57 21.18 -3.42 6.12
C GLY A 57 19.89 -2.68 5.80
N ALA A 58 19.96 -1.57 5.05
CA ALA A 58 18.78 -0.89 4.50
C ALA A 58 17.97 -1.84 3.62
N VAL A 59 16.65 -1.82 3.78
CA VAL A 59 15.73 -2.49 2.84
C VAL A 59 15.54 -1.53 1.66
N ARG A 60 15.79 -2.02 0.45
CA ARG A 60 15.57 -1.23 -0.78
C ARG A 60 14.08 -0.89 -0.87
N HIS A 61 13.75 0.36 -1.16
CA HIS A 61 12.38 0.75 -1.46
C HIS A 61 12.05 0.35 -2.90
N LEU A 62 10.98 -0.43 -3.08
CA LEU A 62 10.55 -1.03 -4.35
C LEU A 62 9.11 -0.57 -4.66
N TYR A 63 8.67 -0.66 -5.91
CA TYR A 63 7.34 -0.19 -6.33
C TYR A 63 6.19 -0.90 -5.59
N HIS A 64 6.37 -2.18 -5.23
CA HIS A 64 5.38 -2.89 -4.44
C HIS A 64 5.17 -2.27 -3.05
N HIS A 65 6.15 -1.52 -2.51
CA HIS A 65 6.01 -0.88 -1.20
C HIS A 65 5.07 0.31 -1.28
N ASP A 66 5.14 1.09 -2.36
CA ASP A 66 4.20 2.20 -2.61
C ASP A 66 2.79 1.67 -2.89
N LEU A 67 2.69 0.57 -3.63
CA LEU A 67 1.43 -0.11 -3.85
C LEU A 67 0.79 -0.59 -2.54
N GLU A 68 1.58 -1.24 -1.68
CA GLU A 68 1.11 -1.66 -0.36
C GLU A 68 0.66 -0.44 0.46
N ALA A 69 1.40 0.68 0.40
CA ALA A 69 1.02 1.90 1.11
C ALA A 69 -0.32 2.48 0.65
N ILE A 70 -0.61 2.45 -0.66
CA ILE A 70 -1.90 2.87 -1.22
C ILE A 70 -3.04 1.99 -0.68
N ILE A 71 -2.84 0.68 -0.57
CA ILE A 71 -3.83 -0.23 0.02
C ILE A 71 -4.07 0.12 1.49
N TRP A 72 -3.03 0.44 2.26
CA TRP A 72 -3.20 0.86 3.65
C TRP A 72 -3.93 2.20 3.80
N VAL A 73 -3.72 3.15 2.88
CA VAL A 73 -4.52 4.38 2.82
C VAL A 73 -5.99 4.06 2.54
N PHE A 74 -6.27 3.16 1.59
CA PHE A 74 -7.63 2.74 1.27
C PHE A 74 -8.34 2.10 2.47
N VAL A 75 -7.67 1.16 3.14
CA VAL A 75 -8.14 0.54 4.40
C VAL A 75 -8.43 1.60 5.47
N TRP A 76 -7.50 2.54 5.65
CA TRP A 76 -7.68 3.62 6.62
C TRP A 76 -8.90 4.49 6.30
N ILE A 77 -9.11 4.84 5.03
CA ILE A 77 -10.29 5.60 4.57
C ILE A 77 -11.56 4.84 4.90
N MET A 78 -11.63 3.55 4.57
CA MET A 78 -12.81 2.70 4.85
C MET A 78 -13.14 2.63 6.34
N CYS A 79 -12.12 2.54 7.19
CA CYS A 79 -12.32 2.49 8.63
C CYS A 79 -12.65 3.86 9.24
N CYS A 80 -12.09 4.95 8.71
CA CYS A 80 -12.12 6.27 9.34
C CYS A 80 -13.11 7.26 8.73
N TYR A 81 -13.65 7.01 7.53
CA TYR A 81 -14.60 7.91 6.88
C TYR A 81 -15.94 7.21 6.67
N ASN A 82 -17.03 7.88 7.05
CA ASN A 82 -18.39 7.47 6.76
C ASN A 82 -19.08 8.58 5.99
N GLU A 83 -19.64 8.27 4.82
CA GLU A 83 -20.37 9.25 3.97
C GLU A 83 -19.52 10.51 3.67
N GLY A 84 -18.24 10.30 3.35
CA GLY A 84 -17.30 11.38 3.04
C GLY A 84 -16.85 12.21 4.25
N LYS A 85 -17.30 11.89 5.46
CA LYS A 85 -16.91 12.60 6.69
C LYS A 85 -16.03 11.73 7.56
N ARG A 86 -14.96 12.32 8.12
CA ARG A 86 -14.12 11.64 9.11
C ARG A 86 -14.97 11.32 10.34
N ARG A 87 -14.92 10.07 10.80
CA ARG A 87 -15.55 9.61 12.03
C ARG A 87 -14.95 10.33 13.23
N ARG A 88 -15.78 10.64 14.22
CA ARG A 88 -15.33 11.29 15.47
C ARG A 88 -14.43 10.39 16.30
N VAL A 89 -14.70 9.09 16.26
CA VAL A 89 -13.93 8.06 16.97
C VAL A 89 -13.31 7.15 15.92
N THR A 90 -11.97 7.16 15.87
CA THR A 90 -11.19 6.20 15.09
C THR A 90 -11.30 4.83 15.78
N PRO A 91 -11.56 3.73 15.03
CA PRO A 91 -11.53 2.39 15.61
C PRO A 91 -10.21 2.11 16.34
N GLN A 92 -10.27 1.42 17.47
CA GLN A 92 -9.12 1.20 18.35
C GLN A 92 -7.99 0.47 17.60
N GLU A 93 -8.35 -0.52 16.79
CA GLU A 93 -7.42 -1.30 15.99
C GLU A 93 -6.70 -0.41 14.98
N VAL A 94 -7.37 0.64 14.47
CA VAL A 94 -6.76 1.64 13.61
C VAL A 94 -5.83 2.58 14.38
N VAL A 95 -6.18 2.95 15.61
CA VAL A 95 -5.31 3.75 16.50
C VAL A 95 -4.01 2.99 16.80
N GLU A 96 -4.07 1.68 17.01
CA GLU A 96 -2.90 0.86 17.32
C GLU A 96 -1.83 0.90 16.22
N TRP A 97 -2.21 0.75 14.94
CA TRP A 97 -1.24 0.81 13.84
C TRP A 97 -0.88 2.25 13.42
N THR A 98 -1.69 3.25 13.75
CA THR A 98 -1.41 4.65 13.37
C THR A 98 -0.61 5.44 14.41
N VAL A 99 -0.70 5.08 15.70
CA VAL A 99 -0.13 5.88 16.79
C VAL A 99 0.83 5.08 17.67
N GLN A 100 0.52 3.83 18.01
CA GLN A 100 1.16 3.14 19.15
C GLN A 100 2.32 2.22 18.77
N GLY A 101 2.50 1.92 17.48
CA GLY A 101 3.57 1.06 16.99
C GLY A 101 3.20 0.46 15.65
N PRO A 102 3.56 1.12 14.53
CA PRO A 102 3.01 0.78 13.23
C PRO A 102 3.34 -0.65 12.81
N ASN A 103 4.48 -1.21 13.20
CA ASN A 103 4.81 -2.59 12.84
C ASN A 103 3.88 -3.63 13.52
N ALA A 104 3.94 -3.72 14.85
CA ALA A 104 3.19 -4.73 15.61
C ALA A 104 1.67 -4.52 15.52
N GLY A 105 1.22 -3.26 15.54
CA GLY A 105 -0.18 -2.91 15.39
C GLY A 105 -0.73 -3.32 14.02
N LYS A 106 0.02 -3.07 12.94
CA LYS A 106 -0.40 -3.39 11.57
C LYS A 106 -0.42 -4.89 11.30
N HIS A 107 0.55 -5.65 11.81
CA HIS A 107 0.50 -7.10 11.74
C HIS A 107 -0.74 -7.66 12.46
N ARG A 108 -1.02 -7.20 13.69
CA ARG A 108 -2.21 -7.62 14.44
C ARG A 108 -3.50 -7.26 13.70
N PHE A 109 -3.61 -6.01 13.26
CA PHE A 109 -4.76 -5.51 12.51
C PHE A 109 -5.00 -6.35 11.24
N SER A 110 -3.95 -6.58 10.45
CA SER A 110 -4.06 -7.38 9.23
C SER A 110 -4.54 -8.81 9.52
N ALA A 111 -4.06 -9.43 10.59
CA ALA A 111 -4.40 -10.82 10.94
C ALA A 111 -5.86 -10.99 11.37
N SER A 112 -6.51 -9.93 11.84
CA SER A 112 -7.93 -9.91 12.22
C SER A 112 -8.78 -9.04 11.31
N PHE A 113 -8.27 -8.63 10.14
CA PHE A 113 -8.95 -7.61 9.32
C PHE A 113 -10.28 -8.11 8.75
N ASN A 114 -10.36 -9.40 8.42
CA ASN A 114 -11.60 -10.04 7.99
C ASN A 114 -12.70 -10.10 9.08
N GLN A 115 -12.34 -9.89 10.35
CA GLN A 115 -13.25 -9.78 11.49
C GLN A 115 -13.51 -8.32 11.89
N SER A 116 -12.84 -7.37 11.22
CA SER A 116 -13.01 -5.93 11.47
C SER A 116 -14.24 -5.39 10.73
N PHE A 117 -14.63 -4.16 11.04
CA PHE A 117 -15.76 -3.48 10.40
C PHE A 117 -15.30 -2.19 9.72
N ALA A 118 -15.56 -2.07 8.42
CA ALA A 118 -15.54 -0.78 7.74
C ALA A 118 -16.69 0.11 8.23
N ALA A 119 -16.60 1.41 7.95
CA ALA A 119 -17.74 2.29 8.17
C ALA A 119 -18.92 1.87 7.26
N PRO A 120 -20.19 2.08 7.68
CA PRO A 120 -21.36 1.61 6.94
C PRO A 120 -21.38 1.99 5.45
N SER A 121 -20.90 3.19 5.10
CA SER A 121 -20.85 3.64 3.70
C SER A 121 -19.88 2.86 2.81
N TRP A 122 -19.04 1.99 3.37
CA TRP A 122 -18.05 1.17 2.66
C TRP A 122 -18.37 -0.33 2.73
N ALA A 123 -19.53 -0.71 3.27
CA ALA A 123 -19.89 -2.12 3.46
C ALA A 123 -19.89 -2.92 2.14
N VAL A 124 -20.20 -2.26 1.03
CA VAL A 124 -20.21 -2.86 -0.32
C VAL A 124 -18.79 -3.19 -0.78
N GLU A 125 -17.85 -2.26 -0.63
CA GLU A 125 -16.46 -2.36 -1.10
C GLU A 125 -15.55 -3.09 -0.11
N PHE A 126 -15.96 -3.27 1.15
CA PHE A 126 -15.14 -3.88 2.19
C PHE A 126 -14.57 -5.26 1.83
N PRO A 127 -15.30 -6.18 1.15
CA PRO A 127 -14.73 -7.44 0.69
C PRO A 127 -13.50 -7.29 -0.22
N LEU A 128 -13.43 -6.25 -1.04
CA LEU A 128 -12.24 -5.96 -1.86
C LEU A 128 -11.03 -5.68 -0.96
N ALA A 129 -11.21 -4.85 0.08
CA ALA A 129 -10.12 -4.54 1.00
C ALA A 129 -9.66 -5.78 1.76
N ILE A 130 -10.57 -6.65 2.20
CA ILE A 130 -10.21 -7.92 2.86
C ILE A 130 -9.29 -8.74 1.96
N LEU A 131 -9.69 -8.96 0.71
CA LEU A 131 -8.92 -9.78 -0.23
C LEU A 131 -7.59 -9.14 -0.62
N LEU A 132 -7.52 -7.81 -0.70
CA LEU A 132 -6.25 -7.10 -0.93
C LEU A 132 -5.29 -7.21 0.27
N VAL A 133 -5.81 -7.12 1.51
CA VAL A 133 -5.01 -7.31 2.73
C VAL A 133 -4.52 -8.75 2.84
N ASP A 134 -5.37 -9.74 2.55
CA ASP A 134 -4.96 -11.15 2.48
C ASP A 134 -3.84 -11.36 1.47
N HIS A 135 -3.92 -10.72 0.29
CA HIS A 135 -2.86 -10.79 -0.72
C HIS A 135 -1.53 -10.21 -0.22
N ILE A 136 -1.56 -9.08 0.50
CA ILE A 136 -0.36 -8.48 1.13
C ILE A 136 0.25 -9.47 2.11
N GLN A 137 -0.56 -10.09 2.97
CA GLN A 137 -0.07 -11.06 3.94
C GLN A 137 0.54 -12.30 3.31
N ASP A 138 -0.08 -12.86 2.27
CA ASP A 138 0.46 -14.00 1.55
C ASP A 138 1.82 -13.69 0.93
N LYS A 139 1.96 -12.49 0.36
CA LYS A 139 3.21 -11.99 -0.20
C LYS A 139 4.30 -11.86 0.85
N GLN A 140 3.97 -11.30 2.00
CA GLN A 140 4.92 -11.18 3.12
C GLN A 140 5.33 -12.54 3.66
N ARG A 141 4.37 -13.45 3.92
CA ARG A 141 4.66 -14.83 4.34
C ARG A 141 5.57 -15.56 3.35
N ALA A 142 5.35 -15.37 2.04
CA ALA A 142 6.20 -15.96 1.01
C ALA A 142 7.63 -15.40 1.05
N ARG A 143 7.81 -14.08 1.23
CA ARG A 143 9.12 -13.45 1.37
C ARG A 143 9.85 -13.90 2.63
N GLU A 144 9.17 -13.92 3.79
CA GLU A 144 9.75 -14.41 5.05
C GLU A 144 10.21 -15.87 4.96
N LYS A 145 9.42 -16.72 4.30
CA LYS A 145 9.80 -18.12 4.01
C LYS A 145 11.04 -18.18 3.12
N ALA A 146 11.09 -17.41 2.04
CA ALA A 146 12.25 -17.35 1.15
C ALA A 146 13.52 -16.87 1.88
N VAL A 147 13.38 -15.86 2.74
CA VAL A 147 14.47 -15.34 3.58
C VAL A 147 15.00 -16.41 4.53
N THR A 148 14.09 -17.11 5.21
CA THR A 148 14.41 -18.19 6.13
C THR A 148 15.14 -19.32 5.41
N LEU A 149 14.64 -19.72 4.24
CA LEU A 149 15.24 -20.76 3.41
C LEU A 149 16.66 -20.39 2.98
N ALA A 150 16.86 -19.18 2.46
CA ALA A 150 18.17 -18.72 2.03
C ALA A 150 19.19 -18.72 3.18
N ARG A 151 18.77 -18.29 4.38
CA ARG A 151 19.60 -18.34 5.59
C ARG A 151 19.98 -19.77 5.97
N THR A 152 19.02 -20.70 5.95
CA THR A 152 19.26 -22.10 6.29
C THR A 152 20.21 -22.78 5.32
N PHE A 153 20.10 -22.49 4.02
CA PHE A 153 20.89 -23.13 2.97
C PHE A 153 22.15 -22.34 2.56
N GLY A 154 22.53 -21.30 3.31
CA GLY A 154 23.73 -20.49 3.04
C GLY A 154 23.71 -19.79 1.67
N ARG A 155 22.54 -19.58 1.07
CA ARG A 155 22.42 -18.94 -0.23
C ARG A 155 22.45 -17.43 -0.06
N ILE A 156 23.17 -16.74 -0.94
CA ILE A 156 23.05 -15.29 -1.11
C ILE A 156 21.62 -15.03 -1.56
N GLN A 157 20.89 -14.19 -0.82
CA GLN A 157 19.58 -13.75 -1.29
C GLN A 157 19.79 -12.91 -2.54
N PRO A 158 19.15 -13.24 -3.68
CA PRO A 158 19.18 -12.36 -4.83
C PRO A 158 18.61 -11.01 -4.41
N GLU A 159 19.21 -9.94 -4.94
CA GLU A 159 18.66 -8.60 -4.76
C GLU A 159 17.23 -8.59 -5.31
N GLU A 160 16.26 -8.22 -4.47
CA GLU A 160 14.88 -8.08 -4.93
C GLU A 160 14.76 -6.79 -5.73
N THR A 161 14.26 -6.90 -6.95
CA THR A 161 13.99 -5.79 -7.85
C THR A 161 12.59 -5.95 -8.42
N ASP A 162 11.90 -4.85 -8.66
CA ASP A 162 10.63 -4.85 -9.36
C ASP A 162 10.57 -3.79 -10.46
N GLU A 163 9.65 -4.01 -11.40
CA GLU A 163 9.38 -3.09 -12.49
C GLU A 163 7.99 -2.49 -12.28
N PRO A 164 7.83 -1.16 -12.36
CA PRO A 164 6.59 -0.49 -11.97
C PRO A 164 5.40 -0.99 -12.79
N GLU A 165 5.60 -1.16 -14.10
CA GLU A 165 4.56 -1.64 -15.00
C GLU A 165 4.12 -3.06 -14.65
N LYS A 166 5.06 -3.96 -14.32
CA LYS A 166 4.73 -5.34 -13.94
C LYS A 166 3.98 -5.39 -12.61
N VAL A 167 4.41 -4.59 -11.63
CA VAL A 167 3.75 -4.48 -10.31
C VAL A 167 2.32 -3.99 -10.46
N TRP A 168 2.12 -2.88 -11.17
CA TRP A 168 0.80 -2.30 -11.38
C TRP A 168 -0.11 -3.18 -12.23
N ASN A 169 0.39 -3.75 -13.33
CA ASN A 169 -0.40 -4.65 -14.17
C ASN A 169 -0.88 -5.88 -13.39
N LYS A 170 0.00 -6.45 -12.56
CA LYS A 170 -0.37 -7.56 -11.68
C LYS A 170 -1.41 -7.17 -10.65
N HIS A 171 -1.27 -5.99 -10.04
CA HIS A 171 -2.26 -5.48 -9.10
C HIS A 171 -3.63 -5.30 -9.75
N TRP A 172 -3.68 -4.64 -10.92
CA TRP A 172 -4.94 -4.44 -11.63
C TRP A 172 -5.57 -5.75 -12.09
N ALA A 173 -4.78 -6.75 -12.47
CA ALA A 173 -5.29 -8.08 -12.76
C ALA A 173 -5.98 -8.71 -11.54
N ILE A 174 -5.40 -8.58 -10.34
CA ILE A 174 -6.00 -9.05 -9.08
C ILE A 174 -7.30 -8.29 -8.79
N VAL A 175 -7.30 -6.96 -8.90
CA VAL A 175 -8.51 -6.14 -8.67
C VAL A 175 -9.61 -6.51 -9.67
N LYS A 176 -9.28 -6.68 -10.96
CA LYS A 176 -10.24 -7.12 -11.99
C LYS A 176 -10.83 -8.49 -11.69
N ASP A 177 -10.00 -9.45 -11.27
CA ASP A 177 -10.45 -10.80 -10.92
C ASP A 177 -11.41 -10.77 -9.73
N ILE A 178 -11.04 -10.08 -8.64
CA ILE A 178 -11.87 -9.93 -7.44
C ILE A 178 -13.20 -9.24 -7.78
N CYS A 179 -13.13 -8.07 -8.42
CA CYS A 179 -14.30 -7.25 -8.72
C CYS A 179 -15.17 -7.83 -9.82
N GLY A 180 -14.65 -8.72 -10.67
CA GLY A 180 -15.42 -9.43 -11.70
C GLY A 180 -16.00 -10.77 -11.21
N HIS A 181 -15.62 -11.23 -10.02
CA HIS A 181 -16.02 -12.55 -9.53
C HIS A 181 -17.54 -12.65 -9.30
N LYS A 182 -18.16 -13.77 -9.70
CA LYS A 182 -19.62 -13.98 -9.61
C LYS A 182 -20.16 -13.96 -8.18
N SER A 183 -19.32 -14.24 -7.19
CA SER A 183 -19.68 -14.19 -5.77
C SER A 183 -19.69 -12.78 -5.18
N LEU A 184 -19.20 -11.78 -5.92
CA LEU A 184 -19.13 -10.37 -5.49
C LEU A 184 -19.77 -9.44 -6.54
N PRO A 185 -21.02 -9.68 -6.97
CA PRO A 185 -21.66 -8.90 -8.03
C PRO A 185 -21.76 -7.40 -7.70
N GLN A 186 -21.83 -7.06 -6.41
CA GLN A 186 -21.88 -5.68 -5.93
C GLN A 186 -20.61 -4.87 -6.24
N LEU A 187 -19.49 -5.52 -6.57
CA LEU A 187 -18.23 -4.87 -6.90
C LEU A 187 -18.03 -4.66 -8.42
N HIS A 188 -18.94 -5.17 -9.26
CA HIS A 188 -18.76 -5.16 -10.73
C HIS A 188 -18.54 -3.76 -11.30
N TYR A 189 -19.18 -2.75 -10.71
CA TYR A 189 -19.03 -1.36 -11.13
C TYR A 189 -17.58 -0.85 -11.04
N ILE A 190 -16.75 -1.41 -10.14
CA ILE A 190 -15.34 -1.02 -9.99
C ILE A 190 -14.54 -1.39 -11.25
N VAL A 191 -14.90 -2.47 -11.94
CA VAL A 191 -14.21 -2.91 -13.16
C VAL A 191 -14.27 -1.83 -14.24
N GLU A 192 -15.38 -1.09 -14.32
CA GLU A 192 -15.55 0.02 -15.26
C GLU A 192 -14.70 1.25 -14.90
N LEU A 193 -14.30 1.38 -13.64
CA LEU A 193 -13.43 2.45 -13.14
C LEU A 193 -11.94 2.16 -13.33
N ILE A 194 -11.57 0.90 -13.61
CA ILE A 194 -10.17 0.53 -13.81
C ILE A 194 -9.70 1.11 -15.16
N PRO A 195 -8.56 1.81 -15.20
CA PRO A 195 -8.04 2.35 -16.45
C PRO A 195 -7.91 1.26 -17.52
N GLN A 196 -8.55 1.48 -18.68
CA GLN A 196 -8.44 0.57 -19.83
C GLN A 196 -7.04 0.66 -20.45
N ASP A 197 -6.50 1.87 -20.48
CA ASP A 197 -5.13 2.16 -20.86
C ASP A 197 -4.31 2.45 -19.59
N ALA A 198 -3.87 1.40 -18.90
CA ALA A 198 -2.81 1.53 -17.88
C ALA A 198 -1.45 1.81 -18.56
N ILE A 199 -1.43 2.78 -19.48
CA ILE A 199 -0.21 3.24 -20.13
C ILE A 199 0.40 4.25 -19.17
N TYR A 200 1.47 3.82 -18.49
CA TYR A 200 2.45 4.73 -17.93
C TYR A 200 2.93 5.64 -19.07
N ARG A 201 2.30 6.81 -19.25
CA ARG A 201 2.95 7.87 -19.99
C ARG A 201 4.13 8.27 -19.14
N ARG A 202 5.34 7.95 -19.60
CA ARG A 202 6.57 8.58 -19.11
C ARG A 202 6.28 10.08 -19.13
N PHE A 203 6.11 10.69 -17.96
CA PHE A 203 6.16 12.13 -17.86
C PHE A 203 7.60 12.51 -18.16
N THR A 204 7.90 12.79 -19.44
CA THR A 204 9.08 13.54 -19.80
C THR A 204 8.85 14.93 -19.22
N TYR A 205 9.50 15.22 -18.11
CA TYR A 205 9.59 16.58 -17.59
C TYR A 205 10.30 17.42 -18.66
N SER A 206 9.55 18.12 -19.50
CA SER A 206 10.06 19.36 -20.08
C SER A 206 10.00 20.37 -18.95
N CYS A 207 11.13 20.61 -18.30
CA CYS A 207 11.27 21.78 -17.44
C CYS A 207 10.82 22.99 -18.25
N PHE A 208 9.87 23.74 -17.71
CA PHE A 208 9.59 25.08 -18.20
C PHE A 208 10.89 25.90 -18.07
N GLU A 209 11.40 26.39 -19.20
CA GLU A 209 12.35 27.50 -19.25
C GLU A 209 11.69 28.81 -18.77
#